data_AF-A0A1H0KRN8-F1
#
_entry.id   AF-A0A1H0KRN8-F1
#
_cell.length_a   1.000
_cell.length_b   1.000
_cell.length_c   1.000
_cell.angle_alpha   90.00
_cell.angle_beta   90.00
_cell.angle_gamma   90.00
#
_symmetry.space_group_name_H-M   'P 1'
#
loop_
_entity.id
_entity.type
_entity.pdbx_description
1 polymer ?
#
loop_
_entity_poly.entity_id
_entity_poly.type
_entity_poly.pdbx_seq_one_letter_code
_entity_poly.pdbx_strand_id
1 'polypeptide(L)'
;MAKADYIMKDLAGYLFNGKYMPDYSHNGSLYHGYKNSVEETLFYDFAVQGYDLAFSYRGKRYFFMSDPEYVALSDEHFTQELQRFDDGNAALEQFKIEGKSIIELIDSLEDVESF
;
A
#
# COMPACT_ATOMS: atom_id res chain seq x y z
N MET A 1 11.33 7.31 -7.95
CA MET A 1 10.19 7.54 -7.07
C MET A 1 9.79 8.99 -7.21
N ALA A 2 8.61 9.24 -7.80
CA ALA A 2 7.83 10.42 -7.56
C ALA A 2 7.90 10.63 -6.06
N LYS A 3 8.41 11.80 -5.69
CA LYS A 3 8.84 12.09 -4.34
C LYS A 3 7.57 12.28 -3.51
N ALA A 4 6.97 11.18 -3.10
CA ALA A 4 5.71 11.21 -2.40
C ALA A 4 5.97 11.88 -1.04
N ASP A 5 5.34 13.04 -0.82
CA ASP A 5 5.64 13.93 0.31
C ASP A 5 5.42 13.25 1.68
N TYR A 6 4.69 12.13 1.71
CA TYR A 6 4.48 11.35 2.91
C TYR A 6 5.64 10.42 3.28
N ILE A 7 6.59 10.13 2.39
CA ILE A 7 7.68 9.21 2.73
C ILE A 7 8.73 9.95 3.56
N MET A 8 8.81 9.62 4.84
CA MET A 8 9.68 10.26 5.82
C MET A 8 10.83 9.34 6.22
N LYS A 9 11.84 9.88 6.91
CA LYS A 9 12.96 9.12 7.50
C LYS A 9 12.97 9.29 9.01
N ASP A 10 13.19 8.19 9.72
CA ASP A 10 13.41 8.24 11.16
C ASP A 10 14.85 8.72 11.50
N LEU A 11 15.19 8.77 12.79
CA LEU A 11 16.51 9.19 13.25
C LEU A 11 17.65 8.25 12.81
N ALA A 12 17.34 7.00 12.45
CA ALA A 12 18.29 6.01 11.95
C ALA A 12 18.34 5.98 10.40
N GLY A 13 17.51 6.78 9.73
CA GLY A 13 17.45 6.89 8.28
C GLY A 13 16.51 5.88 7.61
N TYR A 14 15.76 5.09 8.37
CA TYR A 14 14.76 4.16 7.84
C TYR A 14 13.55 4.93 7.32
N LEU A 15 13.07 4.54 6.14
CA LEU A 15 11.90 5.13 5.52
C LEU A 15 10.64 4.66 6.24
N PHE A 16 9.63 5.53 6.33
CA PHE A 16 8.31 5.16 6.83
C PHE A 16 7.21 6.03 6.22
N ASN A 17 5.96 5.60 6.35
CA ASN A 17 4.79 6.32 5.86
C ASN A 17 4.40 7.40 6.87
N GLY A 18 4.66 8.67 6.57
CA GLY A 18 4.41 9.81 7.45
C GLY A 18 2.94 10.13 7.65
N LYS A 19 2.05 9.67 6.76
CA LYS A 19 0.59 9.84 6.91
C LYS A 19 -0.03 8.69 7.71
N TYR A 20 0.43 7.47 7.45
CA TYR A 20 0.03 6.24 8.14
C TYR A 20 1.24 5.70 8.92
N MET A 21 1.58 6.35 10.03
CA MET A 21 2.82 6.08 10.76
C MET A 21 2.82 4.71 11.45
N PRO A 22 3.97 4.00 11.49
CA PRO A 22 4.13 2.85 12.36
C PRO A 22 4.14 3.29 13.83
N ASP A 23 3.58 2.45 14.71
CA ASP A 23 3.54 2.65 16.15
C ASP A 23 4.27 1.51 16.87
N TYR A 24 5.59 1.63 16.92
CA TYR A 24 6.46 0.66 17.61
C TYR A 24 6.19 0.57 19.11
N SER A 25 5.59 1.59 19.72
CA SER A 25 5.32 1.61 21.16
C SER A 25 4.14 0.72 21.53
N HIS A 26 3.12 0.66 20.66
CA HIS A 26 1.93 -0.16 20.86
C HIS A 26 2.03 -1.53 20.18
N ASN A 27 2.62 -1.60 18.97
CA ASN A 27 2.64 -2.82 18.15
C ASN A 27 3.95 -3.61 18.26
N GLY A 28 4.99 -3.03 18.87
CA GLY A 28 6.32 -3.62 18.91
C GLY A 28 7.03 -3.56 17.56
N SER A 29 8.03 -4.42 17.35
CA SER A 29 8.85 -4.44 16.13
C SER A 29 8.36 -5.39 15.05
N LEU A 30 7.39 -6.25 15.35
CA LEU A 30 6.79 -7.11 14.33
C LEU A 30 6.03 -6.23 13.33
N TYR A 31 6.03 -6.63 12.06
CA TYR A 31 5.37 -5.89 10.98
C TYR A 31 5.82 -4.43 10.85
N HIS A 32 7.11 -4.14 11.09
CA HIS A 32 7.68 -2.79 11.09
C HIS A 32 6.89 -1.76 11.92
N GLY A 33 6.25 -2.18 13.02
CA GLY A 33 5.50 -1.29 13.90
C GLY A 33 4.06 -1.03 13.47
N TYR A 34 3.59 -1.66 12.39
CA TYR A 34 2.18 -1.70 12.02
C TYR A 34 1.40 -2.75 12.83
N LYS A 35 0.07 -2.63 12.84
CA LYS A 35 -0.80 -3.46 13.68
C LYS A 35 -0.75 -4.94 13.28
N ASN A 36 -0.60 -5.21 11.99
CA ASN A 36 -0.59 -6.55 11.41
C ASN A 36 0.14 -6.54 10.05
N SER A 37 0.30 -7.72 9.44
CA SER A 37 0.94 -7.87 8.15
C SER A 37 0.22 -7.16 7.01
N VAL A 38 -1.11 -7.02 7.07
CA VAL A 38 -1.87 -6.31 6.03
C VAL A 38 -1.50 -4.83 6.02
N GLU A 39 -1.48 -4.19 7.18
CA GLU A 39 -1.07 -2.79 7.29
C GLU A 39 0.39 -2.59 6.87
N GLU A 40 1.30 -3.49 7.24
CA GLU A 40 2.69 -3.45 6.78
C GLU A 40 2.77 -3.52 5.25
N THR A 41 2.10 -4.50 4.63
CA THR A 41 2.14 -4.65 3.17
C THR A 41 1.58 -3.43 2.45
N LEU A 42 0.47 -2.85 2.94
CA LEU A 42 -0.14 -1.67 2.31
C LEU A 42 0.69 -0.40 2.54
N PHE A 43 1.08 -0.13 3.79
CA PHE A 43 1.66 1.16 4.16
C PHE A 43 3.17 1.22 4.02
N TYR A 44 3.85 0.09 4.13
CA TYR A 44 5.30 0.02 4.03
C TYR A 44 5.74 -0.58 2.70
N ASP A 45 5.43 -1.84 2.42
CA ASP A 45 5.96 -2.52 1.23
C ASP A 45 5.46 -1.83 -0.05
N PHE A 46 4.15 -1.64 -0.17
CA PHE A 46 3.54 -0.97 -1.31
C PHE A 46 3.80 0.54 -1.30
N ALA A 47 3.32 1.26 -0.28
CA ALA A 47 3.32 2.71 -0.31
C ALA A 47 4.71 3.35 -0.03
N VAL A 48 5.63 2.68 0.65
CA VAL A 48 6.97 3.25 0.97
C VAL A 48 8.08 2.61 0.16
N GLN A 49 8.11 1.28 0.03
CA GLN A 49 9.16 0.59 -0.74
C GLN A 49 8.85 0.56 -2.24
N GLY A 50 7.59 0.78 -2.62
CA GLY A 50 7.19 0.80 -4.03
C GLY A 50 7.16 -0.60 -4.65
N TYR A 51 6.84 -1.63 -3.87
CA TYR A 51 6.56 -2.98 -4.38
C TYR A 51 5.21 -3.03 -5.09
N ASP A 52 5.02 -4.02 -5.95
CA ASP A 52 3.71 -4.29 -6.52
C ASP A 52 2.78 -4.85 -5.43
N LEU A 53 1.47 -4.71 -5.60
CA LEU A 53 0.48 -5.15 -4.62
C LEU A 53 -0.60 -6.00 -5.28
N ALA A 54 -0.96 -7.11 -4.65
CA ALA A 54 -2.20 -7.82 -4.94
C ALA A 54 -3.00 -8.06 -3.65
N PHE A 55 -4.33 -8.01 -3.77
CA PHE A 55 -5.23 -8.41 -2.70
C PHE A 55 -6.55 -8.92 -3.23
N SER A 56 -7.24 -9.72 -2.42
CA SER A 56 -8.60 -10.19 -2.64
C SER A 56 -9.60 -9.40 -1.79
N TYR A 57 -10.77 -9.12 -2.37
CA TYR A 57 -11.93 -8.63 -1.64
C TYR A 57 -13.18 -9.34 -2.15
N ARG A 58 -13.87 -10.07 -1.26
CA ARG A 58 -15.06 -10.87 -1.59
C ARG A 58 -14.82 -11.82 -2.77
N GLY A 59 -13.66 -12.48 -2.78
CA GLY A 59 -13.26 -13.43 -3.83
C GLY A 59 -12.88 -12.80 -5.18
N LYS A 60 -12.83 -11.47 -5.30
CA LYS A 60 -12.27 -10.78 -6.47
C LYS A 60 -10.87 -10.26 -6.14
N ARG A 61 -9.90 -10.61 -6.98
CA ARG A 61 -8.50 -10.18 -6.85
C ARG A 61 -8.24 -8.90 -7.64
N TYR A 62 -7.40 -8.03 -7.08
CA TYR A 62 -6.97 -6.75 -7.65
C TYR A 62 -5.45 -6.70 -7.64
N PHE A 63 -4.87 -6.03 -8.64
CA PHE A 63 -3.43 -5.97 -8.88
C PHE A 63 -3.02 -4.52 -9.12
N PHE A 64 -1.96 -4.09 -8.46
CA PHE A 64 -1.40 -2.76 -8.58
C PHE A 64 0.08 -2.86 -8.89
N MET A 65 0.47 -2.19 -9.97
CA MET A 65 1.86 -2.03 -10.38
C MET A 65 2.40 -0.72 -9.80
N SER A 66 3.54 -0.79 -9.15
CA SER A 66 4.26 0.36 -8.64
C SER A 66 5.38 0.75 -9.60
N ASP A 67 5.27 1.95 -10.17
CA ASP A 67 6.28 2.54 -11.03
C ASP A 67 7.05 3.63 -10.25
N PRO A 68 8.32 3.91 -10.60
CA PRO A 68 9.04 5.03 -10.03
C PRO A 68 8.37 6.39 -10.17
N GLU A 69 7.33 6.60 -10.98
CA GLU A 69 6.64 7.90 -11.13
C GLU A 69 5.17 7.88 -10.72
N TYR A 70 4.53 6.72 -10.64
CA TYR A 70 3.09 6.58 -10.34
C TYR A 70 2.76 5.17 -9.87
N VAL A 71 1.50 4.94 -9.51
CA VAL A 71 0.96 3.61 -9.27
C VAL A 71 -0.20 3.37 -10.23
N ALA A 72 -0.36 2.15 -10.74
CA ALA A 72 -1.48 1.80 -11.61
C ALA A 72 -2.19 0.53 -11.16
N LEU A 73 -3.51 0.55 -11.14
CA LEU A 73 -4.32 -0.67 -11.17
C LEU A 73 -4.05 -1.37 -12.51
N SER A 74 -3.76 -2.67 -12.48
CA SER A 74 -3.44 -3.47 -13.67
C SER A 74 -4.34 -4.70 -13.81
N ASP A 75 -4.21 -5.38 -14.95
CA ASP A 75 -4.64 -6.76 -15.10
C ASP A 75 -3.76 -7.73 -14.26
N GLU A 76 -4.20 -8.99 -14.16
CA GLU A 76 -3.53 -10.03 -13.37
C GLU A 76 -2.14 -10.42 -13.88
N HIS A 77 -1.80 -10.03 -15.11
CA HIS A 77 -0.51 -10.28 -15.73
C HIS A 77 0.40 -9.06 -15.74
N PHE A 78 -0.02 -7.93 -15.15
CA PHE A 78 0.74 -6.67 -15.13
C PHE A 78 1.15 -6.20 -16.54
N THR A 79 0.28 -6.43 -17.53
CA THR A 79 0.52 -6.05 -18.93
C THR A 79 -0.32 -4.86 -19.39
N GLN A 80 -1.44 -4.59 -18.70
CA GLN A 80 -2.35 -3.51 -19.03
C GLN A 80 -2.66 -2.66 -17.80
N GLU A 81 -2.46 -1.35 -17.91
CA GLU A 81 -2.89 -0.37 -16.93
C GLU A 81 -4.36 0.02 -17.13
N LEU A 82 -5.15 -0.03 -16.06
CA LEU A 82 -6.58 0.24 -16.05
C LEU A 82 -6.90 1.61 -15.44
N GLN A 83 -6.15 2.03 -14.42
CA GLN A 83 -6.31 3.30 -13.74
C GLN A 83 -5.00 3.72 -13.09
N ARG A 84 -4.62 5.00 -13.19
CA ARG A 84 -3.40 5.56 -12.57
C ARG A 84 -3.71 6.38 -11.32
N PHE A 85 -2.72 6.42 -10.43
CA PHE A 85 -2.69 7.17 -9.19
C PHE A 85 -1.31 7.81 -9.02
N ASP A 86 -1.25 8.96 -8.37
CA ASP A 86 0.00 9.70 -8.22
C ASP A 86 1.07 8.93 -7.42
N ASP A 87 0.64 8.15 -6.42
CA ASP A 87 1.51 7.33 -5.57
C ASP A 87 0.71 6.22 -4.84
N GLY A 88 1.40 5.46 -3.98
CA GLY A 88 0.81 4.36 -3.22
C GLY A 88 -0.32 4.82 -2.29
N ASN A 89 -0.12 5.88 -1.51
CA ASN A 89 -1.20 6.40 -0.65
C ASN A 89 -2.40 6.90 -1.47
N ALA A 90 -2.16 7.56 -2.60
CA ALA A 90 -3.21 7.98 -3.51
C ALA A 90 -4.02 6.77 -4.02
N ALA A 91 -3.35 5.68 -4.40
CA ALA A 91 -4.03 4.44 -4.79
C ALA A 91 -4.87 3.87 -3.64
N LEU A 92 -4.31 3.80 -2.42
CA LEU A 92 -5.02 3.28 -1.24
C LEU A 92 -6.26 4.12 -0.88
N GLU A 93 -6.22 5.43 -1.08
CA GLU A 93 -7.28 6.37 -0.70
C GLU A 93 -8.36 6.57 -1.77
N GLN A 94 -7.94 6.59 -3.04
CA GLN A 94 -8.79 6.96 -4.18
C GLN A 94 -9.39 5.77 -4.91
N PHE A 95 -8.72 4.61 -4.93
CA PHE A 95 -9.34 3.41 -5.50
C PHE A 95 -10.53 2.98 -4.64
N LYS A 96 -11.70 2.84 -5.26
CA LYS A 96 -12.94 2.51 -4.56
C LYS A 96 -13.50 1.16 -4.99
N ILE A 97 -13.81 0.30 -4.02
CA ILE A 97 -14.62 -0.90 -4.19
C ILE A 97 -15.94 -0.66 -3.45
N GLU A 98 -17.07 -0.71 -4.17
CA GLU A 98 -18.40 -0.42 -3.58
C GLU A 98 -18.46 0.93 -2.84
N GLY A 99 -17.72 1.93 -3.32
CA GLY A 99 -17.66 3.28 -2.74
C GLY A 99 -16.69 3.46 -1.57
N LYS A 100 -16.03 2.40 -1.09
CA LYS A 100 -15.06 2.42 0.01
C LYS A 100 -13.63 2.31 -0.49
N SER A 101 -12.70 3.05 0.13
CA SER A 101 -11.27 2.94 -0.18
C SER A 101 -10.65 1.65 0.33
N ILE A 102 -9.42 1.35 -0.10
CA ILE A 102 -8.65 0.24 0.46
C ILE A 102 -8.44 0.47 1.96
N ILE A 103 -8.17 1.70 2.39
CA ILE A 103 -8.04 2.07 3.81
C ILE A 103 -9.30 1.73 4.61
N GLU A 104 -10.47 2.03 4.07
CA GLU A 104 -11.77 1.75 4.71
C GLU A 104 -12.11 0.24 4.72
N LEU A 105 -11.38 -0.57 3.94
CA LEU A 105 -11.61 -2.00 3.75
C LEU A 105 -10.51 -2.88 4.37
N ILE A 106 -9.46 -2.31 4.99
CA ILE A 106 -8.26 -3.03 5.48
C ILE A 106 -8.62 -4.31 6.24
N ASP A 107 -9.50 -4.24 7.24
CA ASP A 107 -9.88 -5.39 8.08
C ASP A 107 -10.70 -6.47 7.32
N SER A 108 -11.07 -6.22 6.07
CA SER A 108 -11.85 -7.12 5.20
C SER A 108 -11.08 -7.59 3.96
N LEU A 109 -9.81 -7.21 3.82
CA LEU A 109 -8.98 -7.68 2.71
C LEU A 109 -8.50 -9.12 3.00
N GLU A 110 -8.37 -9.88 1.93
CA GLU A 110 -7.95 -11.28 1.91
C GLU A 110 -6.70 -11.38 1.02
N ASP A 111 -5.84 -12.38 1.24
CA ASP A 111 -4.69 -12.71 0.37
C ASP A 111 -3.84 -11.49 -0.05
N VAL A 112 -3.49 -10.62 0.92
CA VAL A 112 -2.71 -9.40 0.69
C VAL A 112 -1.24 -9.76 0.54
N GLU A 113 -0.66 -9.49 -0.62
CA GLU A 113 0.70 -9.85 -1.00
C GLU A 113 1.40 -8.71 -1.74
N SER A 114 2.71 -8.55 -1.52
CA SER A 114 3.57 -7.64 -2.29
C SER A 114 4.67 -8.39 -3.05
N PHE A 115 5.11 -7.86 -4.19
CA PHE A 115 6.07 -8.50 -5.10
C PHE A 115 7.23 -7.58 -5.49
#